data_AF-A0A1T4YL60-F1
#
_entry.id   AF-A0A1T4YL60-F1
#
_cell.length_a   1.000
_cell.length_b   1.000
_cell.length_c   1.000
_cell.angle_alpha   90.00
_cell.angle_beta   90.00
_cell.angle_gamma   90.00
#
_symmetry.space_group_name_H-M   'P 1'
#
loop_
_entity.id
_entity.type
_entity.pdbx_description
1 polymer ?
#
loop_
_entity_poly.entity_id
_entity_poly.type
_entity_poly.pdbx_seq_one_letter_code
_entity_poly.pdbx_strand_id
1 'polypeptide(L)'
;MKTMKLSPSVIESLEPRLAPAGLVSLSLSASGALTISGDAHHNDFQITQSGDQWTISRIHDVPGDNTEFRLNGGPQLESITFDKPVSVKATLGDGNDEMLLNGVDILKTLSVNTGNGDDKLDLTSSTIFSTVTVATGDGDDDVLFDGVDILKTLSVNTGNGDDKLDLTSTQIFSTVKVTMGNGDDYFTAGGDLYFAKGLSANLGGGPNTLDVNADTLLSDGNISVVSGGAVNEIQTFRFQVGVGEVNGSLTLKSTKGPTDFEIGLETTDSLVVSKNMILQSTAGEDYVTVLGSLFVDGTLAIKLSHGDNTTTMVEMDQLVVGALSYSGGSGLDDFLIGAREVIVDGNFSFAGSSGENILEIAPTEFFGVAGSMSYKGGSGVDNFFLSGPEVVIAKNLSVSASHGANFMGIEAVEAAIGGSLRYSGGSGSDRVDIGESDGGSDLVNIVGSTTLSLSSGAADVQVRNAILQGNLAISTSAAFGLADEVRLFESEFWRNVSIKMGGNADSYVEVRNGIFDWDVYVNTGNGNDLVRFDTDASVPGIYSWFDGYVTISLGAGNDEFYAGNSDVIEFVGNDFNYYVDVYGGTGFDTAYFVNSAAYNNGFNGPLPWWSSIEDVA
;
A
#
# COMPACT_ATOMS: atom_id res chain seq x y z
N MET A 1 -60.78 76.75 -43.13
CA MET A 1 -60.49 75.84 -42.01
C MET A 1 -59.05 75.37 -42.16
N LYS A 2 -58.18 75.72 -41.22
CA LYS A 2 -56.74 75.40 -41.24
C LYS A 2 -56.56 74.14 -40.37
N THR A 3 -56.35 72.99 -41.01
CA THR A 3 -56.17 71.71 -40.34
C THR A 3 -54.84 71.72 -39.56
N MET A 4 -54.93 71.75 -38.23
CA MET A 4 -53.78 71.53 -37.35
C MET A 4 -53.36 70.06 -37.46
N LYS A 5 -52.17 69.84 -38.03
CA LYS A 5 -51.50 68.54 -38.05
C LYS A 5 -50.83 68.36 -36.68
N LEU A 6 -51.46 67.58 -35.80
CA LEU A 6 -50.88 67.18 -34.52
C LEU A 6 -49.66 66.30 -34.79
N SER A 7 -48.47 66.75 -34.37
CA SER A 7 -47.28 65.90 -34.33
C SER A 7 -47.53 64.77 -33.33
N PRO A 8 -47.34 63.50 -33.69
CA PRO A 8 -47.47 62.40 -32.73
C PRO A 8 -46.46 62.61 -31.61
N SER A 9 -46.92 62.58 -30.36
CA SER A 9 -46.06 62.49 -29.18
C SER A 9 -45.17 61.26 -29.33
N VAL A 10 -43.87 61.48 -29.51
CA VAL A 10 -42.87 60.43 -29.40
C VAL A 10 -42.78 60.13 -27.91
N ILE A 11 -43.24 58.95 -27.50
CA ILE A 11 -42.89 58.40 -26.19
C ILE A 11 -41.40 58.13 -26.27
N GLU A 12 -40.58 58.98 -25.65
CA GLU A 12 -39.16 58.66 -25.45
C GLU A 12 -39.10 57.36 -24.65
N SER A 13 -38.39 56.37 -25.19
CA SER A 13 -38.09 55.16 -24.45
C SER A 13 -37.35 55.60 -23.19
N LEU A 14 -37.92 55.33 -22.02
CA LEU A 14 -37.22 55.52 -20.76
C LEU A 14 -35.87 54.80 -20.91
N GLU A 15 -34.77 55.53 -20.71
CA GLU A 15 -33.46 54.91 -20.61
C GLU A 15 -33.59 53.79 -19.58
N PRO A 16 -33.12 52.56 -19.89
CA PRO A 16 -33.10 51.51 -18.88
C PRO A 16 -32.38 52.10 -17.69
N ARG A 17 -33.09 52.25 -16.57
CA ARG A 17 -32.46 52.60 -15.31
C ARG A 17 -31.38 51.56 -15.15
N LEU A 18 -30.12 51.98 -15.18
CA LEU A 18 -29.01 51.18 -14.69
C LEU A 18 -29.42 50.83 -13.27
N ALA A 19 -30.02 49.65 -13.10
CA ALA A 19 -30.13 49.09 -11.79
C ALA A 19 -28.69 49.00 -11.30
N PRO A 20 -28.37 49.48 -10.09
CA PRO A 20 -27.09 49.14 -9.49
C PRO A 20 -26.95 47.62 -9.63
N ALA A 21 -25.80 47.17 -10.16
CA ALA A 21 -25.52 45.76 -10.16
C ALA A 21 -25.42 45.31 -8.69
N GLY A 22 -25.77 44.06 -8.43
CA GLY A 22 -25.57 43.48 -7.12
C GLY A 22 -26.63 43.82 -6.06
N LEU A 23 -27.92 43.87 -6.41
CA LEU A 23 -28.94 44.16 -5.39
C LEU A 23 -29.24 42.95 -4.50
N VAL A 24 -28.82 43.01 -3.24
CA VAL A 24 -29.09 41.98 -2.24
C VAL A 24 -30.33 42.34 -1.39
N SER A 25 -31.39 41.54 -1.51
CA SER A 25 -32.61 41.68 -0.71
C SER A 25 -32.55 40.84 0.56
N LEU A 26 -32.76 41.50 1.71
CA LEU A 26 -32.76 40.87 3.03
C LEU A 26 -34.18 40.81 3.58
N SER A 27 -34.58 39.66 4.12
CA SER A 27 -35.81 39.52 4.90
C SER A 27 -35.54 38.91 6.26
N LEU A 28 -35.77 39.69 7.32
CA LEU A 28 -35.68 39.22 8.70
C LEU A 28 -37.09 39.02 9.26
N SER A 29 -37.46 37.76 9.45
CA SER A 29 -38.76 37.38 9.99
C SER A 29 -38.87 37.64 11.50
N ALA A 30 -40.10 37.72 12.02
CA ALA A 30 -40.35 37.85 13.45
C ALA A 30 -39.84 36.66 14.29
N SER A 31 -39.61 35.50 13.66
CA SER A 31 -38.98 34.33 14.30
C SER A 31 -37.45 34.38 14.31
N GLY A 32 -36.85 35.47 13.80
CA GLY A 32 -35.41 35.65 13.70
C GLY A 32 -34.75 34.92 12.53
N ALA A 33 -35.50 34.36 11.58
CA ALA A 33 -34.91 33.77 10.38
C ALA A 33 -34.58 34.87 9.37
N LEU A 34 -33.31 34.92 8.93
CA LEU A 34 -32.81 35.80 7.89
C LEU A 34 -32.82 35.05 6.54
N THR A 35 -33.45 35.64 5.53
CA THR A 35 -33.31 35.25 4.13
C THR A 35 -32.54 36.33 3.38
N ILE A 36 -31.50 35.92 2.67
CA ILE A 36 -30.68 36.75 1.79
C ILE A 36 -30.96 36.27 0.36
N SER A 37 -31.32 37.18 -0.53
CA SER A 37 -31.59 36.88 -1.93
C SER A 37 -30.84 37.87 -2.79
N GLY A 38 -29.89 37.36 -3.56
CA GLY A 38 -29.15 38.12 -4.55
C GLY A 38 -29.92 38.30 -5.86
N ASP A 39 -29.26 38.87 -6.85
CA ASP A 39 -29.81 39.08 -8.19
C ASP A 39 -29.16 38.16 -9.24
N ALA A 40 -28.83 38.64 -10.43
CA ALA A 40 -28.13 37.84 -11.46
C ALA A 40 -26.79 38.49 -11.83
N HIS A 41 -26.30 39.34 -10.93
CA HIS A 41 -25.02 40.02 -11.01
C HIS A 41 -24.23 39.63 -9.76
N HIS A 42 -22.92 39.89 -9.80
CA HIS A 42 -22.02 39.74 -8.66
C HIS A 42 -22.59 40.36 -7.38
N ASN A 43 -22.63 39.57 -6.31
CA ASN A 43 -23.07 39.95 -4.99
C ASN A 43 -21.95 39.80 -3.96
N ASP A 44 -21.30 40.90 -3.64
CA ASP A 44 -20.08 40.92 -2.83
C ASP A 44 -20.36 41.54 -1.46
N PHE A 45 -20.41 40.73 -0.40
CA PHE A 45 -20.73 41.22 0.92
C PHE A 45 -20.09 40.42 2.07
N GLN A 46 -19.94 41.11 3.20
CA GLN A 46 -19.50 40.54 4.46
C GLN A 46 -20.54 40.73 5.56
N ILE A 47 -20.60 39.80 6.50
CA ILE A 47 -21.39 39.87 7.73
C ILE A 47 -20.47 39.70 8.93
N THR A 48 -20.58 40.64 9.87
CA THR A 48 -19.88 40.61 11.16
C THR A 48 -20.86 40.71 12.31
N GLN A 49 -20.53 40.12 13.45
CA GLN A 49 -21.32 40.20 14.68
C GLN A 49 -20.65 41.11 15.72
N SER A 50 -21.45 41.96 16.36
CA SER A 50 -21.03 42.74 17.53
C SER A 50 -22.13 42.69 18.60
N GLY A 51 -21.89 41.90 19.65
CA GLY A 51 -22.92 41.59 20.64
C GLY A 51 -24.10 40.84 20.01
N ASP A 52 -25.31 41.35 20.24
CA ASP A 52 -26.57 40.78 19.71
C ASP A 52 -26.96 41.38 18.34
N GLN A 53 -26.08 42.14 17.70
CA GLN A 53 -26.34 42.74 16.40
C GLN A 53 -25.40 42.19 15.34
N TRP A 54 -25.94 42.01 14.14
CA TRP A 54 -25.19 41.71 12.93
C TRP A 54 -25.16 42.93 12.05
N THR A 55 -24.03 43.15 11.37
CA THR A 55 -23.89 44.16 10.32
C THR A 55 -23.52 43.47 9.03
N ILE A 56 -24.34 43.67 8.00
CA ILE A 56 -24.01 43.33 6.61
C ILE A 56 -23.51 44.59 5.90
N SER A 57 -22.46 44.45 5.11
CA SER A 57 -21.87 45.55 4.34
C SER A 57 -21.20 45.01 3.08
N ARG A 58 -21.05 45.84 2.05
CA ARG A 58 -20.26 45.50 0.86
C ARG A 58 -18.79 45.29 1.19
N ILE A 59 -18.08 44.54 0.35
CA ILE A 59 -16.64 44.32 0.43
C ILE A 59 -15.95 45.48 -0.29
N HIS A 60 -15.31 46.37 0.45
CA HIS A 60 -14.85 47.66 -0.12
C HIS A 60 -13.64 47.56 -1.07
N ASP A 61 -12.99 46.40 -1.13
CA ASP A 61 -11.74 46.21 -1.83
C ASP A 61 -11.90 45.60 -3.24
N VAL A 62 -13.13 45.31 -3.67
CA VAL A 62 -13.43 44.77 -5.02
C VAL A 62 -13.74 45.93 -5.99
N PRO A 63 -12.87 46.26 -6.97
CA PRO A 63 -13.10 47.38 -7.87
C PRO A 63 -14.32 47.16 -8.77
N GLY A 64 -15.30 48.06 -8.69
CA GLY A 64 -16.52 47.99 -9.49
C GLY A 64 -17.70 47.38 -8.76
N ASP A 65 -17.51 46.87 -7.54
CA ASP A 65 -18.60 46.41 -6.69
C ASP A 65 -19.50 47.58 -6.28
N ASN A 66 -20.78 47.42 -6.54
CA ASN A 66 -21.86 48.34 -6.17
C ASN A 66 -23.00 47.60 -5.45
N THR A 67 -22.67 46.51 -4.76
CA THR A 67 -23.61 45.71 -3.97
C THR A 67 -24.33 46.60 -2.96
N GLU A 68 -25.66 46.63 -3.06
CA GLU A 68 -26.54 47.40 -2.18
C GLU A 68 -27.53 46.46 -1.49
N PHE A 69 -27.89 46.79 -0.25
CA PHE A 69 -28.75 45.96 0.58
C PHE A 69 -30.12 46.59 0.77
N ARG A 70 -31.16 45.76 0.79
CA ARG A 70 -32.52 46.18 1.12
C ARG A 70 -33.17 45.27 2.16
N LEU A 71 -33.32 45.76 3.39
CA LEU A 71 -33.97 45.03 4.48
C LEU A 71 -35.49 45.24 4.51
N ASN A 72 -36.26 44.14 4.42
CA ASN A 72 -37.72 44.11 4.57
C ASN A 72 -38.46 45.15 3.69
N GLY A 73 -37.95 45.40 2.47
CA GLY A 73 -38.53 46.38 1.54
C GLY A 73 -38.20 47.85 1.84
N GLY A 74 -37.26 48.11 2.75
CA GLY A 74 -36.77 49.44 3.08
C GLY A 74 -35.97 50.13 1.94
N PRO A 75 -35.27 51.24 2.23
CA PRO A 75 -34.35 51.85 1.28
C PRO A 75 -33.14 50.95 0.98
N GLN A 76 -32.54 51.15 -0.19
CA GLN A 76 -31.23 50.59 -0.52
C GLN A 76 -30.15 51.30 0.28
N LEU A 77 -29.24 50.53 0.89
CA LEU A 77 -28.16 51.03 1.74
C LEU A 77 -26.88 50.22 1.47
N GLU A 78 -25.71 50.83 1.62
CA GLU A 78 -24.41 50.15 1.49
C GLU A 78 -24.07 49.25 2.71
N SER A 79 -24.79 49.44 3.83
CA SER A 79 -24.67 48.63 5.03
C SER A 79 -25.95 48.70 5.86
N ILE A 80 -26.29 47.58 6.51
CA ILE A 80 -27.46 47.47 7.39
C ILE A 80 -27.07 46.72 8.67
N THR A 81 -27.43 47.29 9.82
CA THR A 81 -27.34 46.61 11.12
C THR A 81 -28.72 46.14 11.57
N PHE A 82 -28.81 44.91 12.05
CA PHE A 82 -30.05 44.30 12.53
C PHE A 82 -29.79 43.31 13.67
N ASP A 83 -30.83 42.92 14.39
CA ASP A 83 -30.72 41.95 15.49
C ASP A 83 -30.26 40.59 14.95
N LYS A 84 -29.36 39.93 15.68
CA LYS A 84 -28.78 38.62 15.34
C LYS A 84 -29.86 37.60 14.96
N PRO A 85 -29.78 36.99 13.76
CA PRO A 85 -30.73 35.99 13.34
C PRO A 85 -30.48 34.65 14.04
N VAL A 86 -31.53 33.84 14.16
CA VAL A 86 -31.42 32.46 14.66
C VAL A 86 -31.08 31.46 13.56
N SER A 87 -31.36 31.78 12.30
CA SER A 87 -31.05 30.96 11.12
C SER A 87 -30.82 31.84 9.90
N VAL A 88 -29.98 31.39 8.97
CA VAL A 88 -29.65 32.11 7.74
C VAL A 88 -29.92 31.21 6.53
N LYS A 89 -30.60 31.77 5.53
CA LYS A 89 -30.69 31.19 4.19
C LYS A 89 -30.26 32.22 3.17
N ALA A 90 -29.16 31.98 2.45
CA ALA A 90 -28.71 32.78 1.32
C ALA A 90 -28.96 32.05 0.00
N THR A 91 -29.37 32.80 -1.02
CA THR A 91 -29.53 32.34 -2.40
C THR A 91 -29.14 33.51 -3.30
N LEU A 92 -27.94 33.50 -3.87
CA LEU A 92 -27.35 34.70 -4.49
C LEU A 92 -27.69 34.83 -5.98
N GLY A 93 -27.75 33.73 -6.72
CA GLY A 93 -28.27 33.70 -8.09
C GLY A 93 -27.21 33.31 -9.09
N ASP A 94 -27.17 33.99 -10.24
CA ASP A 94 -26.07 33.82 -11.19
C ASP A 94 -25.07 34.97 -10.98
N GLY A 95 -23.82 34.75 -11.38
CA GLY A 95 -22.73 35.70 -11.22
C GLY A 95 -21.69 35.18 -10.25
N ASN A 96 -20.48 35.73 -10.30
CA ASN A 96 -19.42 35.40 -9.35
C ASN A 96 -19.70 36.15 -8.05
N ASP A 97 -20.18 35.44 -7.03
CA ASP A 97 -20.65 36.01 -5.78
C ASP A 97 -19.65 35.79 -4.64
N GLU A 98 -19.37 36.81 -3.82
CA GLU A 98 -18.52 36.68 -2.63
C GLU A 98 -19.31 36.92 -1.33
N MET A 99 -19.37 35.89 -0.47
CA MET A 99 -20.00 35.96 0.85
C MET A 99 -18.99 35.67 1.97
N LEU A 100 -18.72 36.67 2.82
CA LEU A 100 -17.91 36.48 4.04
C LEU A 100 -18.75 36.51 5.31
N LEU A 101 -18.53 35.53 6.19
CA LEU A 101 -19.13 35.40 7.50
C LEU A 101 -18.00 35.31 8.54
N ASN A 102 -17.75 36.40 9.28
CA ASN A 102 -16.64 36.46 10.22
C ASN A 102 -17.13 36.67 11.65
N GLY A 103 -16.79 35.72 12.54
CA GLY A 103 -17.09 35.83 13.96
C GLY A 103 -18.57 35.75 14.28
N VAL A 104 -19.35 34.99 13.51
CA VAL A 104 -20.82 34.92 13.64
C VAL A 104 -21.28 33.66 14.36
N ASP A 105 -22.30 33.78 15.21
CA ASP A 105 -23.00 32.60 15.76
C ASP A 105 -24.38 32.42 15.15
N ILE A 106 -24.66 31.20 14.67
CA ILE A 106 -25.96 30.83 14.11
C ILE A 106 -26.57 29.72 14.97
N LEU A 107 -27.64 30.04 15.70
CA LEU A 107 -28.29 29.10 16.64
C LEU A 107 -28.97 27.90 15.96
N LYS A 108 -29.30 28.01 14.67
CA LYS A 108 -29.96 26.97 13.88
C LYS A 108 -29.21 26.76 12.58
N THR A 109 -29.92 26.62 11.47
CA THR A 109 -29.37 26.25 10.17
C THR A 109 -28.73 27.44 9.47
N LEU A 110 -27.59 27.20 8.84
CA LEU A 110 -27.01 28.01 7.78
C LEU A 110 -27.19 27.25 6.46
N SER A 111 -27.84 27.89 5.48
CA SER A 111 -27.97 27.37 4.12
C SER A 111 -27.49 28.43 3.15
N VAL A 112 -26.46 28.15 2.37
CA VAL A 112 -25.93 29.04 1.34
C VAL A 112 -26.08 28.34 -0.01
N ASN A 113 -26.56 29.08 -0.99
CA ASN A 113 -26.57 28.71 -2.40
C ASN A 113 -26.07 29.93 -3.16
N THR A 114 -24.87 29.89 -3.74
CA THR A 114 -24.32 31.05 -4.48
C THR A 114 -24.92 31.07 -5.87
N GLY A 115 -24.68 30.06 -6.72
CA GLY A 115 -25.65 29.59 -7.70
C GLY A 115 -25.05 29.14 -9.02
N ASN A 116 -24.58 30.02 -9.90
CA ASN A 116 -23.63 29.66 -10.97
C ASN A 116 -22.70 30.84 -11.17
N GLY A 117 -21.43 30.58 -11.47
CA GLY A 117 -20.37 31.59 -11.51
C GLY A 117 -19.21 31.14 -10.64
N ASP A 118 -18.09 31.85 -10.71
CA ASP A 118 -16.93 31.54 -9.88
C ASP A 118 -17.15 32.15 -8.49
N ASP A 119 -17.72 31.37 -7.57
CA ASP A 119 -18.22 31.88 -6.31
C ASP A 119 -17.21 31.72 -5.17
N LYS A 120 -17.34 32.57 -4.15
CA LYS A 120 -16.53 32.49 -2.94
C LYS A 120 -17.36 32.56 -1.67
N LEU A 121 -17.18 31.57 -0.81
CA LEU A 121 -17.77 31.53 0.52
C LEU A 121 -16.67 31.41 1.58
N ASP A 122 -16.54 32.42 2.42
CA ASP A 122 -15.62 32.43 3.56
C ASP A 122 -16.40 32.41 4.87
N LEU A 123 -16.21 31.37 5.67
CA LEU A 123 -16.71 31.29 7.04
C LEU A 123 -15.53 31.15 8.00
N THR A 124 -15.25 32.22 8.74
CA THR A 124 -14.10 32.30 9.65
C THR A 124 -14.55 32.52 11.09
N SER A 125 -13.92 31.81 12.04
CA SER A 125 -14.07 31.99 13.50
C SER A 125 -15.52 31.99 13.98
N SER A 126 -16.34 31.10 13.43
CA SER A 126 -17.81 31.11 13.59
C SER A 126 -18.33 29.84 14.26
N THR A 127 -19.50 29.93 14.91
CA THR A 127 -20.14 28.78 15.56
C THR A 127 -21.57 28.57 15.05
N ILE A 128 -21.85 27.37 14.55
CA ILE A 128 -23.16 26.99 14.01
C ILE A 128 -23.71 25.81 14.82
N PHE A 129 -24.76 26.08 15.58
CA PHE A 129 -25.35 25.11 16.52
C PHE A 129 -26.21 24.03 15.83
N SER A 130 -26.39 24.11 14.51
CA SER A 130 -27.14 23.12 13.74
C SER A 130 -26.44 22.76 12.42
N THR A 131 -27.20 22.60 11.34
CA THR A 131 -26.71 22.08 10.06
C THR A 131 -26.21 23.22 9.20
N VAL A 132 -25.09 23.00 8.52
CA VAL A 132 -24.59 23.85 7.45
C VAL A 132 -24.80 23.14 6.12
N THR A 133 -25.35 23.85 5.14
CA THR A 133 -25.48 23.37 3.76
C THR A 133 -24.98 24.45 2.82
N VAL A 134 -23.98 24.10 2.01
CA VAL A 134 -23.40 24.96 0.97
C VAL A 134 -23.59 24.28 -0.37
N ALA A 135 -24.06 25.05 -1.35
CA ALA A 135 -24.08 24.68 -2.75
C ALA A 135 -23.54 25.88 -3.55
N THR A 136 -22.54 25.71 -4.41
CA THR A 136 -22.00 26.86 -5.17
C THR A 136 -22.40 26.85 -6.64
N GLY A 137 -22.53 25.66 -7.26
CA GLY A 137 -23.13 25.53 -8.59
C GLY A 137 -22.15 25.12 -9.67
N ASP A 138 -22.36 25.58 -10.90
CA ASP A 138 -21.35 25.45 -11.95
C ASP A 138 -20.46 26.71 -11.95
N GLY A 139 -19.14 26.55 -12.00
CA GLY A 139 -18.12 27.60 -11.93
C GLY A 139 -16.91 27.14 -11.10
N ASP A 140 -15.82 27.90 -11.12
CA ASP A 140 -14.64 27.58 -10.30
C ASP A 140 -14.81 28.20 -8.90
N ASP A 141 -15.21 27.40 -7.92
CA ASP A 141 -15.65 27.92 -6.61
C ASP A 141 -14.57 27.81 -5.50
N ASP A 142 -14.52 28.77 -4.56
CA ASP A 142 -13.65 28.72 -3.36
C ASP A 142 -14.48 28.78 -2.08
N VAL A 143 -14.49 27.67 -1.33
CA VAL A 143 -15.20 27.53 -0.06
C VAL A 143 -14.21 27.33 1.09
N LEU A 144 -14.17 28.28 2.02
CA LEU A 144 -13.30 28.27 3.19
C LEU A 144 -14.09 28.15 4.50
N PHE A 145 -13.68 27.22 5.34
CA PHE A 145 -14.05 27.10 6.75
C PHE A 145 -12.77 27.18 7.59
N ASP A 146 -12.54 28.30 8.27
CA ASP A 146 -11.37 28.50 9.13
C ASP A 146 -11.77 28.75 10.60
N GLY A 147 -11.40 27.83 11.49
CA GLY A 147 -11.71 27.96 12.92
C GLY A 147 -13.23 27.90 13.19
N VAL A 148 -13.95 27.03 12.49
CA VAL A 148 -15.41 26.93 12.56
C VAL A 148 -15.86 25.72 13.39
N ASP A 149 -16.83 25.95 14.28
CA ASP A 149 -17.50 24.90 15.03
C ASP A 149 -18.90 24.63 14.45
N ILE A 150 -19.15 23.40 13.97
CA ILE A 150 -20.45 22.96 13.45
C ILE A 150 -20.98 21.81 14.31
N LEU A 151 -22.00 22.09 15.13
CA LEU A 151 -22.51 21.11 16.11
C LEU A 151 -23.33 19.98 15.49
N LYS A 152 -23.70 20.09 14.21
CA LYS A 152 -24.38 19.02 13.47
C LYS A 152 -23.69 18.77 12.13
N THR A 153 -24.47 18.51 11.09
CA THR A 153 -23.98 18.06 9.79
C THR A 153 -23.45 19.24 8.98
N LEU A 154 -22.30 19.04 8.34
CA LEU A 154 -21.83 19.85 7.21
C LEU A 154 -22.11 19.10 5.90
N SER A 155 -22.74 19.78 4.96
CA SER A 155 -22.91 19.30 3.59
C SER A 155 -22.43 20.39 2.63
N VAL A 156 -21.42 20.08 1.82
CA VAL A 156 -20.89 20.95 0.77
C VAL A 156 -21.07 20.26 -0.59
N ASN A 157 -21.52 21.01 -1.57
CA ASN A 157 -21.57 20.59 -2.96
C ASN A 157 -21.07 21.75 -3.83
N THR A 158 -19.86 21.67 -4.38
CA THR A 158 -19.33 22.79 -5.16
C THR A 158 -19.97 22.79 -6.55
N GLY A 159 -19.66 21.86 -7.45
CA GLY A 159 -20.61 21.42 -8.47
C GLY A 159 -19.98 21.00 -9.78
N ASN A 160 -19.69 21.88 -10.73
CA ASN A 160 -18.76 21.56 -11.82
C ASN A 160 -17.88 22.77 -12.04
N GLY A 161 -16.60 22.55 -12.29
CA GLY A 161 -15.57 23.58 -12.34
C GLY A 161 -14.38 23.13 -11.50
N ASP A 162 -13.31 23.91 -11.53
CA ASP A 162 -12.10 23.61 -10.77
C ASP A 162 -12.28 24.16 -9.34
N ASP A 163 -12.88 23.36 -8.46
CA ASP A 163 -13.35 23.82 -7.16
C ASP A 163 -12.31 23.67 -6.05
N LYS A 164 -12.39 24.53 -5.04
CA LYS A 164 -11.61 24.45 -3.81
C LYS A 164 -12.50 24.41 -2.57
N LEU A 165 -12.23 23.45 -1.70
CA LEU A 165 -12.80 23.39 -0.35
C LEU A 165 -11.69 23.29 0.69
N ASP A 166 -11.67 24.22 1.64
CA ASP A 166 -10.70 24.25 2.73
C ASP A 166 -11.38 24.14 4.10
N LEU A 167 -11.02 23.11 4.87
CA LEU A 167 -11.44 22.90 6.25
C LEU A 167 -10.23 23.07 7.19
N THR A 168 -9.86 24.31 7.49
CA THR A 168 -8.77 24.60 8.42
C THR A 168 -9.30 24.79 9.85
N SER A 169 -8.68 24.13 10.82
CA SER A 169 -9.00 24.22 12.26
C SER A 169 -10.51 24.07 12.58
N THR A 170 -11.21 23.19 11.85
CA THR A 170 -12.66 23.09 11.86
C THR A 170 -13.13 21.84 12.63
N GLN A 171 -14.12 22.02 13.51
CA GLN A 171 -14.69 20.94 14.33
C GLN A 171 -16.14 20.66 13.96
N ILE A 172 -16.45 19.42 13.63
CA ILE A 172 -17.78 19.00 13.18
C ILE A 172 -18.29 17.86 14.04
N PHE A 173 -19.29 18.13 14.88
CA PHE A 173 -19.82 17.21 15.89
C PHE A 173 -20.84 16.21 15.32
N SER A 174 -20.86 16.03 14.00
CA SER A 174 -21.69 15.04 13.30
C SER A 174 -20.99 14.61 12.00
N THR A 175 -21.77 14.26 10.97
CA THR A 175 -21.27 13.81 9.67
C THR A 175 -20.84 14.98 8.79
N VAL A 176 -19.72 14.81 8.09
CA VAL A 176 -19.29 15.67 6.98
C VAL A 176 -19.58 14.99 5.65
N LYS A 177 -20.22 15.71 4.72
CA LYS A 177 -20.45 15.24 3.35
C LYS A 177 -19.99 16.29 2.35
N VAL A 178 -19.11 15.90 1.43
CA VAL A 178 -18.57 16.77 0.37
C VAL A 178 -18.79 16.12 -0.99
N THR A 179 -19.11 16.93 -2.00
CA THR A 179 -19.20 16.54 -3.41
C THR A 179 -18.68 17.68 -4.27
N MET A 180 -17.65 17.46 -5.11
CA MET A 180 -17.01 18.55 -5.87
C MET A 180 -17.32 18.52 -7.38
N GLY A 181 -17.43 17.32 -7.97
CA GLY A 181 -18.25 17.13 -9.18
C GLY A 181 -17.48 16.85 -10.46
N ASN A 182 -17.24 17.79 -11.37
CA ASN A 182 -16.26 17.58 -12.45
C ASN A 182 -15.35 18.79 -12.56
N GLY A 183 -14.04 18.58 -12.62
CA GLY A 183 -13.03 19.62 -12.74
C GLY A 183 -11.76 19.20 -12.00
N ASP A 184 -10.77 20.08 -11.96
CA ASP A 184 -9.53 19.88 -11.24
C ASP A 184 -9.74 20.27 -9.76
N ASP A 185 -10.40 19.41 -8.96
CA ASP A 185 -10.86 19.75 -7.61
C ASP A 185 -9.76 19.65 -6.53
N TYR A 186 -9.76 20.60 -5.58
CA TYR A 186 -8.82 20.66 -4.46
C TYR A 186 -9.53 20.70 -3.09
N PHE A 187 -9.50 19.59 -2.37
CA PHE A 187 -9.97 19.51 -0.97
C PHE A 187 -8.76 19.62 -0.04
N THR A 188 -8.67 20.68 0.77
CA THR A 188 -7.75 20.77 1.91
C THR A 188 -8.42 20.63 3.26
N ALA A 189 -7.70 20.06 4.23
CA ALA A 189 -7.99 20.21 5.64
C ALA A 189 -6.71 20.29 6.46
N GLY A 190 -6.64 21.21 7.42
CA GLY A 190 -5.43 21.36 8.25
C GLY A 190 -5.67 21.95 9.63
N GLY A 191 -4.58 22.15 10.39
CA GLY A 191 -4.65 22.56 11.79
C GLY A 191 -5.24 21.47 12.70
N ASP A 192 -6.09 21.85 13.64
CA ASP A 192 -6.78 20.91 14.55
C ASP A 192 -8.15 20.51 13.99
N LEU A 193 -8.33 19.23 13.66
CA LEU A 193 -9.53 18.70 13.02
C LEU A 193 -10.29 17.72 13.92
N TYR A 194 -11.63 17.83 13.92
CA TYR A 194 -12.50 16.88 14.61
C TYR A 194 -13.75 16.50 13.79
N PHE A 195 -13.96 15.21 13.57
CA PHE A 195 -15.13 14.64 12.87
C PHE A 195 -15.85 13.58 13.71
N ALA A 196 -16.86 13.97 14.50
CA ALA A 196 -17.52 13.08 15.44
C ALA A 196 -18.29 11.89 14.80
N LYS A 197 -18.62 11.97 13.50
CA LYS A 197 -19.21 10.85 12.75
C LYS A 197 -18.49 10.56 11.45
N GLY A 198 -17.27 11.07 11.30
CA GLY A 198 -16.44 10.87 10.13
C GLY A 198 -16.77 11.78 8.94
N LEU A 199 -16.03 11.54 7.86
CA LEU A 199 -15.99 12.31 6.62
C LEU A 199 -16.31 11.41 5.43
N SER A 200 -17.21 11.87 4.56
CA SER A 200 -17.45 11.28 3.25
C SER A 200 -17.27 12.35 2.18
N ALA A 201 -16.26 12.20 1.33
CA ALA A 201 -16.00 13.11 0.21
C ALA A 201 -16.02 12.35 -1.12
N ASN A 202 -16.65 12.97 -2.11
CA ASN A 202 -16.60 12.55 -3.51
C ASN A 202 -16.03 13.71 -4.32
N LEU A 203 -14.78 13.59 -4.73
CA LEU A 203 -14.08 14.62 -5.49
C LEU A 203 -14.45 14.62 -6.97
N GLY A 204 -15.42 13.80 -7.41
CA GLY A 204 -15.95 13.97 -8.76
C GLY A 204 -15.10 13.33 -9.86
N GLY A 205 -15.03 13.94 -11.04
CA GLY A 205 -14.15 13.58 -12.15
C GLY A 205 -13.18 14.72 -12.45
N GLY A 206 -12.13 14.47 -13.24
CA GLY A 206 -10.98 15.36 -13.37
C GLY A 206 -9.79 14.88 -12.52
N PRO A 207 -8.60 15.51 -12.63
CA PRO A 207 -7.48 15.32 -11.73
C PRO A 207 -7.74 16.02 -10.39
N ASN A 208 -7.97 15.25 -9.34
CA ASN A 208 -8.34 15.81 -8.04
C ASN A 208 -7.24 15.61 -6.99
N THR A 209 -7.20 16.52 -6.03
CA THR A 209 -6.32 16.43 -4.86
C THR A 209 -7.13 16.46 -3.57
N LEU A 210 -6.91 15.45 -2.72
CA LEU A 210 -7.16 15.53 -1.29
C LEU A 210 -5.84 15.83 -0.58
N ASP A 211 -5.83 16.86 0.26
CA ASP A 211 -4.68 17.22 1.07
C ASP A 211 -5.09 17.47 2.52
N VAL A 212 -4.95 16.44 3.35
CA VAL A 212 -5.13 16.55 4.80
C VAL A 212 -3.75 16.76 5.42
N ASN A 213 -3.46 17.99 5.81
CA ASN A 213 -2.23 18.42 6.46
C ASN A 213 -2.54 18.99 7.86
N ALA A 214 -2.81 18.10 8.80
CA ALA A 214 -3.34 18.46 10.12
C ALA A 214 -2.29 18.29 11.23
N ASP A 215 -2.23 19.23 12.16
CA ASP A 215 -1.43 19.08 13.37
C ASP A 215 -2.02 17.95 14.23
N THR A 216 -3.35 17.98 14.41
CA THR A 216 -4.11 16.92 15.06
C THR A 216 -5.37 16.58 14.26
N LEU A 217 -5.67 15.28 14.17
CA LEU A 217 -6.91 14.79 13.57
C LEU A 217 -7.56 13.76 14.50
N LEU A 218 -8.83 14.00 14.86
CA LEU A 218 -9.65 13.01 15.53
C LEU A 218 -10.94 12.75 14.74
N SER A 219 -11.15 11.51 14.31
CA SER A 219 -12.41 11.05 13.71
C SER A 219 -12.99 9.87 14.48
N ASP A 220 -14.15 10.08 15.10
CA ASP A 220 -14.92 9.01 15.76
C ASP A 220 -15.61 8.07 14.76
N GLY A 221 -15.70 8.50 13.49
CA GLY A 221 -16.30 7.74 12.41
C GLY A 221 -15.31 7.31 11.33
N ASN A 222 -15.86 6.87 10.20
CA ASN A 222 -15.06 6.51 9.03
C ASN A 222 -14.65 7.77 8.26
N ILE A 223 -13.47 7.75 7.67
CA ILE A 223 -13.05 8.70 6.63
C ILE A 223 -13.07 7.94 5.30
N SER A 224 -13.87 8.42 4.35
CA SER A 224 -14.00 7.81 3.03
C SER A 224 -13.93 8.91 1.97
N VAL A 225 -12.87 8.89 1.17
CA VAL A 225 -12.70 9.79 0.04
C VAL A 225 -12.65 8.97 -1.24
N VAL A 226 -13.48 9.36 -2.20
CA VAL A 226 -13.49 8.79 -3.54
C VAL A 226 -13.15 9.89 -4.52
N SER A 227 -12.17 9.64 -5.36
CA SER A 227 -11.92 10.44 -6.55
C SER A 227 -12.23 9.65 -7.81
N GLY A 228 -12.85 10.32 -8.77
CA GLY A 228 -12.93 9.87 -10.15
C GLY A 228 -12.00 10.72 -11.02
N GLY A 229 -11.93 10.35 -12.29
CA GLY A 229 -11.02 10.97 -13.25
C GLY A 229 -11.13 10.29 -14.62
N ALA A 230 -10.27 10.67 -15.55
CA ALA A 230 -9.95 9.91 -16.74
C ALA A 230 -8.78 8.96 -16.48
N VAL A 231 -8.49 8.06 -17.41
CA VAL A 231 -7.40 7.08 -17.29
C VAL A 231 -6.00 7.70 -17.27
N ASN A 232 -5.88 8.97 -17.61
CA ASN A 232 -4.63 9.72 -17.73
C ASN A 232 -4.60 10.97 -16.81
N GLU A 233 -5.56 11.09 -15.90
CA GLU A 233 -5.63 12.17 -14.91
C GLU A 233 -5.14 11.62 -13.57
N ILE A 234 -4.11 12.27 -13.03
CA ILE A 234 -3.51 11.87 -11.75
C ILE A 234 -4.44 12.26 -10.62
N GLN A 235 -4.65 11.32 -9.70
CA GLN A 235 -5.37 11.56 -8.44
C GLN A 235 -4.35 11.61 -7.31
N THR A 236 -4.41 12.62 -6.46
CA THR A 236 -3.48 12.75 -5.34
C THR A 236 -4.22 12.70 -4.02
N PHE A 237 -3.80 11.80 -3.13
CA PHE A 237 -4.30 11.70 -1.76
C PHE A 237 -3.13 11.89 -0.78
N ARG A 238 -3.03 13.07 -0.17
CA ARG A 238 -2.12 13.34 0.93
C ARG A 238 -2.87 13.27 2.25
N PHE A 239 -2.34 12.46 3.16
CA PHE A 239 -2.86 12.29 4.51
C PHE A 239 -1.69 12.41 5.50
N GLN A 240 -1.29 13.65 5.70
CA GLN A 240 -0.13 14.09 6.47
C GLN A 240 -0.66 14.62 7.81
N VAL A 241 -0.59 13.81 8.86
CA VAL A 241 -1.13 14.17 10.17
C VAL A 241 -0.06 14.01 11.22
N GLY A 242 0.22 15.08 11.97
CA GLY A 242 1.20 15.03 13.05
C GLY A 242 0.79 13.99 14.09
N VAL A 243 -0.44 14.09 14.58
CA VAL A 243 -1.09 13.05 15.40
C VAL A 243 -2.53 12.83 14.92
N GLY A 244 -2.79 11.67 14.33
CA GLY A 244 -4.10 11.29 13.80
C GLY A 244 -4.69 10.05 14.47
N GLU A 245 -5.96 10.12 14.83
CA GLU A 245 -6.77 8.98 15.29
C GLU A 245 -8.07 8.88 14.49
N VAL A 246 -8.26 7.75 13.81
CA VAL A 246 -9.49 7.38 13.09
C VAL A 246 -10.08 6.13 13.75
N ASN A 247 -11.06 6.33 14.63
CA ASN A 247 -11.77 5.25 15.33
C ASN A 247 -12.62 4.37 14.39
N GLY A 248 -12.84 4.84 13.16
CA GLY A 248 -13.48 4.09 12.09
C GLY A 248 -12.49 3.43 11.12
N SER A 249 -12.95 3.26 9.88
CA SER A 249 -12.09 2.91 8.75
C SER A 249 -11.63 4.15 8.01
N LEU A 250 -10.42 4.08 7.44
CA LEU A 250 -9.91 5.04 6.47
C LEU A 250 -9.95 4.40 5.07
N THR A 251 -10.56 5.07 4.09
CA THR A 251 -10.63 4.60 2.71
C THR A 251 -10.34 5.76 1.77
N LEU A 252 -9.26 5.63 1.00
CA LEU A 252 -8.85 6.55 -0.05
C LEU A 252 -8.90 5.77 -1.37
N LYS A 253 -9.75 6.22 -2.29
CA LYS A 253 -10.04 5.46 -3.50
C LYS A 253 -10.04 6.34 -4.75
N SER A 254 -9.19 6.00 -5.70
CA SER A 254 -9.36 6.39 -7.10
C SER A 254 -10.20 5.35 -7.85
N THR A 255 -11.13 5.82 -8.68
CA THR A 255 -11.96 4.95 -9.53
C THR A 255 -11.48 4.86 -10.97
N LYS A 256 -10.51 5.70 -11.37
CA LYS A 256 -9.86 5.76 -12.68
C LYS A 256 -8.56 6.57 -12.59
N GLY A 257 -7.58 6.22 -13.40
CA GLY A 257 -6.37 7.03 -13.59
C GLY A 257 -5.30 6.81 -12.52
N PRO A 258 -4.03 7.14 -12.87
CA PRO A 258 -2.88 6.99 -11.97
C PRO A 258 -3.12 7.68 -10.64
N THR A 259 -2.61 7.11 -9.55
CA THR A 259 -2.90 7.61 -8.20
C THR A 259 -1.67 7.68 -7.32
N ASP A 260 -1.48 8.83 -6.67
CA ASP A 260 -0.47 9.07 -5.65
C ASP A 260 -1.12 9.05 -4.26
N PHE A 261 -0.69 8.12 -3.41
CA PHE A 261 -1.04 8.06 -2.00
C PHE A 261 0.19 8.43 -1.16
N GLU A 262 0.09 9.51 -0.39
CA GLU A 262 1.12 9.96 0.55
C GLU A 262 0.53 9.90 1.98
N ILE A 263 1.02 8.98 2.81
CA ILE A 263 0.59 8.82 4.21
C ILE A 263 1.74 9.22 5.13
N GLY A 264 1.53 10.29 5.91
CA GLY A 264 2.61 10.95 6.64
C GLY A 264 3.54 11.76 5.72
N LEU A 265 4.27 12.70 6.33
CA LEU A 265 5.26 13.56 5.70
C LEU A 265 6.59 13.52 6.47
N GLU A 266 6.51 13.50 7.80
CA GLU A 266 7.67 13.48 8.69
C GLU A 266 7.79 12.14 9.41
N THR A 267 9.00 11.77 9.82
CA THR A 267 9.25 10.55 10.62
C THR A 267 8.60 10.58 12.00
N THR A 268 8.17 11.77 12.44
CA THR A 268 7.45 11.98 13.71
C THR A 268 5.94 11.87 13.60
N ASP A 269 5.39 11.81 12.39
CA ASP A 269 3.95 11.68 12.19
C ASP A 269 3.44 10.35 12.73
N SER A 270 2.24 10.34 13.28
CA SER A 270 1.62 9.15 13.86
C SER A 270 0.16 9.06 13.48
N LEU A 271 -0.23 7.97 12.81
CA LEU A 271 -1.61 7.69 12.43
C LEU A 271 -2.08 6.37 13.03
N VAL A 272 -3.19 6.42 13.74
CA VAL A 272 -3.91 5.25 14.28
C VAL A 272 -5.25 5.10 13.56
N VAL A 273 -5.54 3.90 13.03
CA VAL A 273 -6.82 3.54 12.42
C VAL A 273 -7.37 2.29 13.11
N SER A 274 -8.45 2.43 13.89
CA SER A 274 -8.98 1.34 14.72
C SER A 274 -9.73 0.24 13.96
N LYS A 275 -9.86 0.37 12.63
CA LYS A 275 -10.44 -0.66 11.75
C LYS A 275 -9.54 -0.85 10.54
N ASN A 276 -10.13 -1.03 9.35
CA ASN A 276 -9.37 -1.20 8.12
C ASN A 276 -8.93 0.14 7.56
N MET A 277 -7.73 0.16 6.99
CA MET A 277 -7.23 1.20 6.10
C MET A 277 -7.17 0.64 4.68
N ILE A 278 -7.77 1.32 3.72
CA ILE A 278 -7.83 0.89 2.31
C ILE A 278 -7.29 2.01 1.43
N LEU A 279 -6.21 1.72 0.71
CA LEU A 279 -5.67 2.53 -0.38
C LEU A 279 -5.98 1.80 -1.68
N GLN A 280 -6.79 2.39 -2.55
CA GLN A 280 -7.27 1.71 -3.74
C GLN A 280 -7.19 2.58 -4.99
N SER A 281 -6.49 2.09 -6.00
CA SER A 281 -6.57 2.56 -7.38
C SER A 281 -7.16 1.49 -8.30
N THR A 282 -7.47 1.83 -9.54
CA THR A 282 -8.16 0.94 -10.49
C THR A 282 -7.65 1.00 -11.92
N ALA A 283 -6.85 2.01 -12.29
CA ALA A 283 -6.03 1.99 -13.51
C ALA A 283 -4.83 2.94 -13.36
N GLY A 284 -3.76 2.73 -14.11
CA GLY A 284 -2.65 3.68 -14.22
C GLY A 284 -1.43 3.30 -13.39
N GLU A 285 -0.37 4.10 -13.51
CA GLU A 285 0.80 3.99 -12.64
C GLU A 285 0.43 4.54 -11.26
N ASP A 286 0.64 3.75 -10.22
CA ASP A 286 0.21 4.11 -8.85
C ASP A 286 1.42 4.18 -7.91
N TYR A 287 1.47 5.23 -7.08
CA TYR A 287 2.52 5.43 -6.10
C TYR A 287 1.93 5.43 -4.69
N VAL A 288 2.50 4.66 -3.78
CA VAL A 288 2.14 4.65 -2.36
C VAL A 288 3.40 4.92 -1.55
N THR A 289 3.41 6.02 -0.80
CA THR A 289 4.47 6.34 0.15
C THR A 289 3.89 6.40 1.55
N VAL A 290 4.50 5.69 2.49
CA VAL A 290 4.12 5.73 3.91
C VAL A 290 5.35 6.08 4.74
N LEU A 291 5.24 7.12 5.56
CA LEU A 291 6.27 7.62 6.46
C LEU A 291 5.74 7.68 7.91
N GLY A 292 6.63 7.90 8.87
CA GLY A 292 6.27 8.06 10.29
C GLY A 292 5.91 6.73 10.97
N SER A 293 4.90 6.76 11.84
CA SER A 293 4.35 5.59 12.52
C SER A 293 2.91 5.32 12.09
N LEU A 294 2.62 4.09 11.66
CA LEU A 294 1.29 3.68 11.24
C LEU A 294 0.79 2.49 12.05
N PHE A 295 -0.34 2.67 12.73
CA PHE A 295 -1.04 1.65 13.50
C PHE A 295 -2.42 1.39 12.90
N VAL A 296 -2.70 0.16 12.45
CA VAL A 296 -4.01 -0.23 11.88
C VAL A 296 -4.51 -1.49 12.57
N ASP A 297 -5.48 -1.38 13.48
CA ASP A 297 -6.00 -2.54 14.23
C ASP A 297 -6.60 -3.62 13.31
N GLY A 298 -7.14 -3.20 12.17
CA GLY A 298 -7.69 -4.07 11.14
C GLY A 298 -6.68 -4.43 10.05
N THR A 299 -7.14 -4.47 8.80
CA THR A 299 -6.27 -4.72 7.65
C THR A 299 -5.80 -3.40 7.04
N LEU A 300 -4.50 -3.26 6.80
CA LEU A 300 -3.95 -2.34 5.81
C LEU A 300 -4.02 -3.02 4.43
N ALA A 301 -4.93 -2.55 3.59
CA ALA A 301 -5.16 -3.11 2.25
C ALA A 301 -4.75 -2.10 1.18
N ILE A 302 -3.69 -2.43 0.44
CA ILE A 302 -3.18 -1.67 -0.70
C ILE A 302 -3.61 -2.41 -1.97
N LYS A 303 -4.50 -1.79 -2.74
CA LYS A 303 -5.14 -2.39 -3.91
C LYS A 303 -4.86 -1.53 -5.12
N LEU A 304 -3.74 -1.82 -5.77
CA LEU A 304 -3.32 -1.15 -6.97
C LEU A 304 -3.74 -1.98 -8.18
N SER A 305 -3.62 -1.40 -9.36
CA SER A 305 -4.29 -1.92 -10.54
C SER A 305 -3.32 -2.11 -11.69
N HIS A 306 -3.80 -2.03 -12.93
CA HIS A 306 -2.94 -2.21 -14.10
C HIS A 306 -2.05 -0.98 -14.26
N GLY A 307 -0.76 -1.19 -14.51
CA GLY A 307 0.24 -0.14 -14.60
C GLY A 307 1.48 -0.55 -13.82
N ASP A 308 2.50 0.31 -13.85
CA ASP A 308 3.65 0.16 -12.99
C ASP A 308 3.32 0.78 -11.64
N ASN A 309 3.36 -0.02 -10.58
CA ASN A 309 2.97 0.33 -9.23
C ASN A 309 4.18 0.32 -8.32
N THR A 310 4.35 1.36 -7.50
CA THR A 310 5.40 1.44 -6.51
C THR A 310 4.80 1.67 -5.12
N THR A 311 5.17 0.84 -4.15
CA THR A 311 4.82 1.02 -2.74
C THR A 311 6.07 1.04 -1.89
N THR A 312 6.29 2.15 -1.20
CA THR A 312 7.48 2.39 -0.39
C THR A 312 7.09 2.69 1.04
N MET A 313 7.57 1.85 1.96
CA MET A 313 7.42 2.00 3.41
C MET A 313 8.81 2.04 4.05
N VAL A 314 9.59 3.05 3.67
CA VAL A 314 10.96 3.29 4.14
C VAL A 314 10.97 4.46 5.11
N GLU A 315 11.98 4.54 5.98
CA GLU A 315 12.10 5.62 6.98
C GLU A 315 10.92 5.67 7.98
N MET A 316 10.09 4.63 8.04
CA MET A 316 9.06 4.49 9.06
C MET A 316 9.68 4.05 10.39
N ASP A 317 9.20 4.63 11.49
CA ASP A 317 9.59 4.21 12.83
C ASP A 317 8.93 2.87 13.19
N GLN A 318 7.61 2.75 12.95
CA GLN A 318 6.85 1.54 13.22
C GLN A 318 5.71 1.35 12.22
N LEU A 319 5.53 0.11 11.76
CA LEU A 319 4.34 -0.36 11.06
C LEU A 319 3.70 -1.50 11.87
N VAL A 320 2.55 -1.24 12.49
CA VAL A 320 1.81 -2.25 13.27
C VAL A 320 0.42 -2.41 12.69
N VAL A 321 0.11 -3.59 12.15
CA VAL A 321 -1.17 -3.84 11.49
C VAL A 321 -1.80 -5.19 11.88
N GLY A 322 -3.13 -5.22 11.99
CA GLY A 322 -3.89 -6.45 12.23
C GLY A 322 -3.75 -7.46 11.09
N ALA A 323 -3.62 -7.00 9.84
CA ALA A 323 -3.19 -7.78 8.69
C ALA A 323 -2.64 -6.84 7.60
N LEU A 324 -1.76 -7.36 6.75
CA LEU A 324 -1.22 -6.63 5.61
C LEU A 324 -1.59 -7.33 4.31
N SER A 325 -2.23 -6.61 3.39
CA SER A 325 -2.53 -7.17 2.07
C SER A 325 -2.17 -6.18 0.96
N TYR A 326 -1.39 -6.65 0.01
CA TYR A 326 -1.11 -5.98 -1.25
C TYR A 326 -1.73 -6.78 -2.41
N SER A 327 -2.41 -6.08 -3.30
CA SER A 327 -2.77 -6.62 -4.62
C SER A 327 -2.38 -5.62 -5.71
N GLY A 328 -1.43 -6.01 -6.55
CA GLY A 328 -1.01 -5.27 -7.73
C GLY A 328 -1.81 -5.66 -8.97
N GLY A 329 -1.33 -5.24 -10.14
CA GLY A 329 -1.94 -5.56 -11.42
C GLY A 329 -0.90 -5.91 -12.47
N SER A 330 -1.23 -5.75 -13.74
CA SER A 330 -0.26 -6.05 -14.80
C SER A 330 0.78 -4.93 -14.90
N GLY A 331 2.07 -5.24 -15.00
CA GLY A 331 3.14 -4.24 -15.07
C GLY A 331 4.27 -4.57 -14.10
N LEU A 332 5.07 -3.58 -13.74
CA LEU A 332 5.99 -3.66 -12.61
C LEU A 332 5.19 -3.43 -11.31
N ASP A 333 5.18 -4.38 -10.38
CA ASP A 333 4.68 -4.20 -9.01
C ASP A 333 5.89 -4.20 -8.05
N ASP A 334 6.38 -3.02 -7.65
CA ASP A 334 7.52 -2.85 -6.75
C ASP A 334 7.04 -2.49 -5.32
N PHE A 335 7.25 -3.38 -4.36
CA PHE A 335 6.80 -3.24 -2.98
C PHE A 335 7.97 -3.40 -2.01
N LEU A 336 8.37 -2.29 -1.40
CA LEU A 336 9.50 -2.20 -0.49
C LEU A 336 9.04 -1.85 0.94
N ILE A 337 9.40 -2.69 1.92
CA ILE A 337 9.29 -2.38 3.35
C ILE A 337 10.69 -2.26 3.95
N GLY A 338 11.04 -1.05 4.39
CA GLY A 338 12.29 -0.72 5.09
C GLY A 338 12.06 0.03 6.40
N ALA A 339 10.92 -0.20 7.06
CA ALA A 339 10.62 0.37 8.38
C ALA A 339 11.59 -0.16 9.46
N ARG A 340 11.77 0.55 10.58
CA ARG A 340 12.56 0.01 11.70
C ARG A 340 11.96 -1.27 12.26
N GLU A 341 10.68 -1.21 12.61
CA GLU A 341 9.94 -2.34 13.15
C GLU A 341 8.62 -2.56 12.38
N VAL A 342 8.37 -3.81 12.01
CA VAL A 342 7.16 -4.23 11.29
C VAL A 342 6.50 -5.37 12.04
N ILE A 343 5.24 -5.18 12.46
CA ILE A 343 4.44 -6.17 13.17
C ILE A 343 3.12 -6.37 12.43
N VAL A 344 2.88 -7.60 12.00
CA VAL A 344 1.62 -8.05 11.39
C VAL A 344 0.97 -9.10 12.29
N ASP A 345 -0.05 -8.72 13.05
CA ASP A 345 -0.73 -9.62 14.01
C ASP A 345 -1.49 -10.77 13.31
N GLY A 346 -1.85 -10.57 12.05
CA GLY A 346 -2.58 -11.51 11.22
C GLY A 346 -1.71 -12.03 10.09
N ASN A 347 -2.30 -12.13 8.90
CA ASN A 347 -1.59 -12.62 7.72
C ASN A 347 -0.97 -11.44 6.95
N PHE A 348 0.16 -11.71 6.30
CA PHE A 348 0.69 -10.88 5.24
C PHE A 348 0.48 -11.60 3.90
N SER A 349 -0.31 -11.02 3.00
CA SER A 349 -0.43 -11.46 1.62
C SER A 349 0.06 -10.42 0.61
N PHE A 350 0.98 -10.81 -0.27
CA PHE A 350 1.33 -10.10 -1.50
C PHE A 350 0.77 -10.87 -2.70
N ALA A 351 0.02 -10.18 -3.57
CA ALA A 351 -0.53 -10.75 -4.79
C ALA A 351 -0.30 -9.80 -5.98
N GLY A 352 0.80 -10.03 -6.70
CA GLY A 352 1.04 -9.42 -8.00
C GLY A 352 0.21 -10.05 -9.12
N SER A 353 0.59 -9.77 -10.36
CA SER A 353 -0.05 -10.33 -11.56
C SER A 353 0.99 -10.67 -12.65
N SER A 354 0.62 -10.55 -13.92
CA SER A 354 1.57 -10.67 -15.02
C SER A 354 2.51 -9.45 -15.08
N GLY A 355 3.81 -9.67 -15.19
CA GLY A 355 4.80 -8.61 -15.28
C GLY A 355 5.99 -8.87 -14.38
N GLU A 356 6.62 -7.81 -13.88
CA GLU A 356 7.72 -7.90 -12.91
C GLU A 356 7.15 -7.63 -11.52
N ASN A 357 7.31 -8.54 -10.57
CA ASN A 357 6.77 -8.38 -9.20
C ASN A 357 7.91 -8.46 -8.19
N ILE A 358 8.19 -7.37 -7.51
CA ILE A 358 9.26 -7.25 -6.52
C ILE A 358 8.63 -7.05 -5.15
N LEU A 359 8.89 -7.98 -4.22
CA LEU A 359 8.62 -7.81 -2.80
C LEU A 359 9.95 -7.85 -2.05
N GLU A 360 10.38 -6.69 -1.56
CA GLU A 360 11.57 -6.55 -0.72
C GLU A 360 11.18 -6.15 0.70
N ILE A 361 11.61 -6.96 1.67
CA ILE A 361 11.40 -6.72 3.09
C ILE A 361 12.76 -6.69 3.76
N ALA A 362 13.14 -5.52 4.26
CA ALA A 362 14.44 -5.26 4.86
C ALA A 362 14.28 -4.29 6.05
N PRO A 363 13.58 -4.68 7.13
CA PRO A 363 13.50 -3.86 8.32
C PRO A 363 14.89 -3.62 8.92
N THR A 364 15.07 -2.51 9.62
CA THR A 364 16.37 -2.23 10.27
C THR A 364 16.50 -2.86 11.66
N GLU A 365 15.40 -3.32 12.28
CA GLU A 365 15.42 -4.04 13.55
C GLU A 365 14.64 -5.36 13.50
N PHE A 366 13.33 -5.33 13.24
CA PHE A 366 12.47 -6.52 13.39
C PHE A 366 11.33 -6.59 12.36
N PHE A 367 11.08 -7.78 11.82
CA PHE A 367 9.87 -8.09 11.05
C PHE A 367 9.17 -9.33 11.60
N GLY A 368 7.94 -9.16 12.08
CA GLY A 368 7.12 -10.20 12.68
C GLY A 368 5.76 -10.38 11.99
N VAL A 369 5.39 -11.63 11.68
CA VAL A 369 4.07 -12.02 11.21
C VAL A 369 3.52 -13.13 12.10
N ALA A 370 2.49 -12.83 12.90
CA ALA A 370 1.88 -13.82 13.80
C ALA A 370 0.97 -14.83 13.06
N GLY A 371 0.53 -14.50 11.85
CA GLY A 371 -0.19 -15.40 10.94
C GLY A 371 0.72 -16.13 9.95
N SER A 372 0.20 -16.36 8.75
CA SER A 372 0.97 -16.86 7.60
C SER A 372 1.37 -15.72 6.69
N MET A 373 2.49 -15.90 6.00
CA MET A 373 2.95 -15.03 4.93
C MET A 373 2.76 -15.73 3.58
N SER A 374 2.23 -15.01 2.59
CA SER A 374 2.09 -15.54 1.23
C SER A 374 2.52 -14.51 0.19
N TYR A 375 3.32 -14.95 -0.76
CA TYR A 375 3.69 -14.22 -1.98
C TYR A 375 3.13 -14.94 -3.20
N LYS A 376 2.50 -14.20 -4.10
CA LYS A 376 2.08 -14.67 -5.42
C LYS A 376 2.53 -13.65 -6.46
N GLY A 377 3.54 -14.00 -7.25
CA GLY A 377 4.13 -13.17 -8.30
C GLY A 377 3.22 -13.14 -9.53
N GLY A 378 3.31 -14.15 -10.39
CA GLY A 378 2.31 -14.36 -11.44
C GLY A 378 2.92 -14.95 -12.70
N SER A 379 3.11 -14.17 -13.73
CA SER A 379 3.88 -14.60 -14.90
C SER A 379 4.82 -13.48 -15.29
N GLY A 380 6.11 -13.76 -15.40
CA GLY A 380 7.14 -12.76 -15.71
C GLY A 380 8.33 -12.89 -14.78
N VAL A 381 8.82 -11.78 -14.23
CA VAL A 381 9.99 -11.80 -13.33
C VAL A 381 9.50 -11.59 -11.91
N ASP A 382 9.75 -12.55 -11.02
CA ASP A 382 9.21 -12.50 -9.67
C ASP A 382 10.34 -12.56 -8.64
N ASN A 383 10.54 -11.45 -7.93
CA ASN A 383 11.58 -11.32 -6.90
C ASN A 383 10.93 -11.23 -5.51
N PHE A 384 11.18 -12.23 -4.68
CA PHE A 384 10.84 -12.23 -3.27
C PHE A 384 12.12 -12.17 -2.44
N PHE A 385 12.29 -11.11 -1.65
CA PHE A 385 13.46 -10.94 -0.80
C PHE A 385 13.05 -10.62 0.64
N LEU A 386 13.53 -11.43 1.57
CA LEU A 386 13.28 -11.27 3.00
C LEU A 386 14.61 -11.22 3.75
N SER A 387 14.94 -10.05 4.29
CA SER A 387 16.19 -9.77 4.99
C SER A 387 15.92 -8.98 6.28
N GLY A 388 16.99 -8.56 6.96
CA GLY A 388 16.93 -7.80 8.21
C GLY A 388 17.57 -8.55 9.39
N PRO A 389 17.71 -7.90 10.55
CA PRO A 389 18.36 -8.53 11.70
C PRO A 389 17.55 -9.71 12.26
N GLU A 390 16.23 -9.54 12.42
CA GLU A 390 15.37 -10.58 12.97
C GLU A 390 14.06 -10.68 12.19
N VAL A 391 13.75 -11.88 11.72
CA VAL A 391 12.54 -12.22 10.95
C VAL A 391 11.80 -13.36 11.64
N VAL A 392 10.53 -13.15 11.97
CA VAL A 392 9.68 -14.16 12.60
C VAL A 392 8.36 -14.33 11.84
N ILE A 393 8.11 -15.52 11.31
CA ILE A 393 6.82 -15.92 10.71
C ILE A 393 6.27 -17.07 11.55
N ALA A 394 5.25 -16.81 12.37
CA ALA A 394 4.78 -17.78 13.35
C ALA A 394 4.10 -19.01 12.72
N LYS A 395 3.57 -18.89 11.49
CA LYS A 395 2.96 -20.00 10.73
C LYS A 395 3.71 -20.24 9.42
N ASN A 396 3.00 -20.39 8.31
CA ASN A 396 3.59 -20.83 7.05
C ASN A 396 4.11 -19.64 6.24
N LEU A 397 5.18 -19.87 5.47
CA LEU A 397 5.62 -19.03 4.37
C LEU A 397 5.34 -19.76 3.06
N SER A 398 4.59 -19.13 2.15
CA SER A 398 4.25 -19.70 0.84
C SER A 398 4.60 -18.72 -0.28
N VAL A 399 5.50 -19.10 -1.18
CA VAL A 399 5.95 -18.32 -2.33
C VAL A 399 5.52 -19.03 -3.61
N SER A 400 4.74 -18.35 -4.45
CA SER A 400 4.22 -18.86 -5.73
C SER A 400 4.56 -17.89 -6.85
N ALA A 401 5.72 -18.07 -7.47
CA ALA A 401 6.19 -17.22 -8.56
C ALA A 401 5.54 -17.60 -9.91
N SER A 402 5.29 -18.89 -10.17
CA SER A 402 4.76 -19.34 -11.48
C SER A 402 5.77 -19.10 -12.63
N HIS A 403 5.38 -18.73 -13.85
CA HIS A 403 6.23 -18.85 -15.05
C HIS A 403 7.13 -17.62 -15.22
N GLY A 404 8.42 -17.85 -15.46
CA GLY A 404 9.40 -16.85 -15.85
C GLY A 404 10.69 -16.91 -15.01
N ALA A 405 11.39 -15.79 -14.84
CA ALA A 405 12.65 -15.77 -14.09
C ALA A 405 12.37 -15.34 -12.66
N ASN A 406 12.53 -16.24 -11.71
CA ASN A 406 12.05 -16.07 -10.35
C ASN A 406 13.20 -16.17 -9.36
N PHE A 407 13.17 -15.33 -8.33
CA PHE A 407 14.11 -15.35 -7.22
C PHE A 407 13.34 -15.34 -5.90
N MET A 408 13.74 -16.22 -4.99
CA MET A 408 13.30 -16.22 -3.60
C MET A 408 14.54 -16.24 -2.70
N GLY A 409 14.76 -15.19 -1.91
CA GLY A 409 15.83 -15.10 -0.92
C GLY A 409 15.29 -14.94 0.51
N ILE A 410 15.79 -15.75 1.44
CA ILE A 410 15.65 -15.53 2.89
C ILE A 410 17.06 -15.29 3.44
N GLU A 411 17.43 -14.02 3.59
CA GLU A 411 18.77 -13.54 3.93
C GLU A 411 18.75 -12.69 5.22
N ALA A 412 17.88 -13.01 6.17
CA ALA A 412 17.91 -12.39 7.48
C ALA A 412 19.06 -12.95 8.33
N VAL A 413 19.57 -12.15 9.27
CA VAL A 413 20.61 -12.58 10.20
C VAL A 413 20.08 -13.73 11.06
N GLU A 414 18.89 -13.53 11.65
CA GLU A 414 18.11 -14.57 12.30
C GLU A 414 16.72 -14.66 11.66
N ALA A 415 16.34 -15.86 11.18
CA ALA A 415 14.99 -16.11 10.67
C ALA A 415 14.35 -17.31 11.36
N ALA A 416 13.09 -17.18 11.77
CA ALA A 416 12.29 -18.25 12.33
C ALA A 416 10.95 -18.41 11.59
N ILE A 417 10.72 -19.57 10.98
CA ILE A 417 9.45 -19.95 10.37
C ILE A 417 8.84 -21.09 11.21
N GLY A 418 7.81 -20.76 12.00
CA GLY A 418 7.15 -21.69 12.92
C GLY A 418 6.31 -22.77 12.21
N GLY A 419 5.93 -22.54 10.96
CA GLY A 419 5.19 -23.48 10.11
C GLY A 419 6.03 -24.04 8.96
N SER A 420 5.35 -24.40 7.87
CA SER A 420 6.01 -24.93 6.67
C SER A 420 6.49 -23.80 5.75
N LEU A 421 7.60 -24.04 5.05
CA LEU A 421 8.03 -23.25 3.91
C LEU A 421 7.64 -23.95 2.60
N ARG A 422 7.00 -23.23 1.68
CA ARG A 422 6.66 -23.72 0.35
C ARG A 422 7.08 -22.73 -0.72
N TYR A 423 7.81 -23.23 -1.72
CA TYR A 423 8.10 -22.50 -2.95
C TYR A 423 7.53 -23.28 -4.14
N SER A 424 6.86 -22.57 -5.05
CA SER A 424 6.42 -23.09 -6.34
C SER A 424 6.85 -22.12 -7.45
N GLY A 425 7.88 -22.54 -8.19
CA GLY A 425 8.26 -21.96 -9.47
C GLY A 425 7.43 -22.53 -10.62
N GLY A 426 7.74 -22.11 -11.83
CA GLY A 426 7.05 -22.49 -13.06
C GLY A 426 8.08 -22.77 -14.16
N SER A 427 7.70 -22.55 -15.42
CA SER A 427 8.70 -22.65 -16.49
C SER A 427 9.59 -21.41 -16.48
N GLY A 428 10.90 -21.56 -16.47
CA GLY A 428 11.87 -20.46 -16.56
C GLY A 428 13.02 -20.64 -15.58
N SER A 429 13.81 -19.61 -15.31
CA SER A 429 14.94 -19.71 -14.39
C SER A 429 14.45 -19.45 -12.97
N ASP A 430 14.46 -20.45 -12.12
CA ASP A 430 14.04 -20.35 -10.72
C ASP A 430 15.29 -20.40 -9.82
N ARG A 431 15.50 -19.40 -8.96
CA ARG A 431 16.53 -19.40 -7.91
C ARG A 431 15.89 -19.31 -6.52
N VAL A 432 16.31 -20.19 -5.61
CA VAL A 432 15.84 -20.23 -4.22
C VAL A 432 17.03 -20.29 -3.28
N ASP A 433 17.18 -19.26 -2.47
CA ASP A 433 18.25 -19.12 -1.49
C ASP A 433 17.63 -19.06 -0.08
N ILE A 434 18.06 -19.98 0.78
CA ILE A 434 17.68 -20.03 2.20
C ILE A 434 18.96 -19.89 3.01
N GLY A 435 19.11 -18.75 3.71
CA GLY A 435 20.34 -18.34 4.40
C GLY A 435 21.26 -17.49 3.51
N GLU A 436 22.17 -16.75 4.13
CA GLU A 436 23.02 -15.76 3.44
C GLU A 436 24.27 -16.40 2.80
N SER A 437 24.69 -15.90 1.62
CA SER A 437 25.88 -16.38 0.91
C SER A 437 27.21 -15.89 1.47
N ASP A 438 27.21 -14.81 2.26
CA ASP A 438 28.43 -14.09 2.66
C ASP A 438 28.82 -14.33 4.14
N GLY A 439 28.09 -15.21 4.82
CA GLY A 439 28.39 -15.65 6.19
C GLY A 439 27.94 -14.67 7.29
N GLY A 440 27.11 -13.68 6.96
CA GLY A 440 26.47 -12.79 7.94
C GLY A 440 25.24 -13.39 8.63
N SER A 441 24.57 -14.36 8.01
CA SER A 441 23.41 -15.03 8.61
C SER A 441 23.84 -16.04 9.66
N ASP A 442 23.39 -15.81 10.89
CA ASP A 442 23.66 -16.65 12.04
C ASP A 442 22.81 -17.92 11.98
N LEU A 443 21.51 -17.84 11.61
CA LEU A 443 20.65 -19.03 11.53
C LEU A 443 19.26 -18.80 10.86
N VAL A 444 18.90 -19.65 9.89
CA VAL A 444 17.52 -19.81 9.42
C VAL A 444 16.88 -21.08 10.00
N ASN A 445 15.89 -20.94 10.88
CA ASN A 445 15.20 -22.06 11.53
C ASN A 445 13.78 -22.26 10.97
N ILE A 446 13.51 -23.43 10.41
CA ILE A 446 12.20 -23.80 9.86
C ILE A 446 11.68 -25.04 10.58
N VAL A 447 10.57 -24.87 11.30
CA VAL A 447 10.00 -25.94 12.15
C VAL A 447 9.18 -26.94 11.33
N GLY A 448 8.40 -26.46 10.37
CA GLY A 448 7.58 -27.28 9.50
C GLY A 448 8.37 -27.90 8.34
N SER A 449 7.65 -28.52 7.40
CA SER A 449 8.29 -29.07 6.20
C SER A 449 8.68 -27.95 5.23
N THR A 450 9.79 -28.13 4.53
CA THR A 450 10.25 -27.28 3.44
C THR A 450 10.02 -28.00 2.12
N THR A 451 9.20 -27.43 1.23
CA THR A 451 8.91 -27.98 -0.10
C THR A 451 9.26 -26.96 -1.17
N LEU A 452 10.24 -27.29 -2.00
CA LEU A 452 10.71 -26.44 -3.10
C LEU A 452 10.40 -27.14 -4.42
N SER A 453 9.45 -26.60 -5.18
CA SER A 453 9.02 -27.15 -6.46
C SER A 453 9.37 -26.19 -7.60
N LEU A 454 10.48 -26.45 -8.27
CA LEU A 454 10.99 -25.73 -9.44
C LEU A 454 10.58 -26.56 -10.65
N SER A 455 9.91 -25.98 -11.66
CA SER A 455 9.26 -26.80 -12.70
C SER A 455 10.24 -27.21 -13.82
N SER A 456 9.93 -26.93 -15.09
CA SER A 456 10.69 -27.46 -16.23
C SER A 456 11.81 -26.55 -16.74
N GLY A 457 12.07 -25.41 -16.09
CA GLY A 457 13.17 -24.53 -16.45
C GLY A 457 14.38 -24.71 -15.52
N ALA A 458 15.42 -23.88 -15.69
CA ALA A 458 16.66 -24.01 -14.94
C ALA A 458 16.40 -23.73 -13.45
N ALA A 459 16.91 -24.59 -12.57
CA ALA A 459 16.74 -24.46 -11.14
C ALA A 459 18.09 -24.21 -10.46
N ASP A 460 18.13 -23.27 -9.54
CA ASP A 460 19.25 -23.06 -8.62
C ASP A 460 18.73 -23.01 -7.19
N VAL A 461 19.03 -24.02 -6.38
CA VAL A 461 18.59 -24.10 -4.99
C VAL A 461 19.81 -24.11 -4.08
N GLN A 462 19.87 -23.15 -3.16
CA GLN A 462 20.87 -23.10 -2.12
C GLN A 462 20.20 -23.06 -0.73
N VAL A 463 20.63 -23.97 0.14
CA VAL A 463 20.31 -23.97 1.58
C VAL A 463 21.61 -23.85 2.34
N ARG A 464 21.76 -22.80 3.15
CA ARG A 464 22.94 -22.52 3.95
C ARG A 464 22.58 -22.05 5.36
N ASN A 465 23.38 -22.41 6.36
CA ASN A 465 23.22 -21.94 7.75
C ASN A 465 21.79 -22.10 8.26
N ALA A 466 21.17 -23.23 7.93
CA ALA A 466 19.77 -23.48 8.21
C ALA A 466 19.58 -24.70 9.11
N ILE A 467 18.58 -24.63 9.99
CA ILE A 467 18.05 -25.77 10.74
C ILE A 467 16.65 -26.07 10.21
N LEU A 468 16.51 -27.21 9.54
CA LEU A 468 15.23 -27.69 9.01
C LEU A 468 14.73 -28.85 9.87
N GLN A 469 13.73 -28.59 10.71
CA GLN A 469 13.19 -29.58 11.64
C GLN A 469 12.13 -30.50 11.02
N GLY A 470 11.52 -30.07 9.90
CA GLY A 470 10.62 -30.88 9.08
C GLY A 470 11.33 -31.49 7.87
N ASN A 471 10.58 -32.23 7.04
CA ASN A 471 11.14 -32.80 5.82
C ASN A 471 11.59 -31.70 4.86
N LEU A 472 12.74 -31.88 4.21
CA LEU A 472 13.14 -31.11 3.04
C LEU A 472 12.80 -31.91 1.77
N ALA A 473 11.95 -31.36 0.92
CA ALA A 473 11.61 -31.93 -0.37
C ALA A 473 11.90 -30.92 -1.49
N ILE A 474 12.87 -31.24 -2.34
CA ILE A 474 13.25 -30.45 -3.52
C ILE A 474 12.85 -31.25 -4.76
N SER A 475 12.11 -30.62 -5.66
CA SER A 475 11.77 -31.20 -6.95
C SER A 475 12.07 -30.22 -8.08
N THR A 476 12.87 -30.65 -9.06
CA THR A 476 13.19 -29.94 -10.30
C THR A 476 12.85 -30.82 -11.51
N SER A 477 12.73 -30.26 -12.70
CA SER A 477 12.52 -31.04 -13.92
C SER A 477 13.06 -30.35 -15.19
N ALA A 478 14.23 -29.72 -15.10
CA ALA A 478 14.75 -28.92 -16.20
C ALA A 478 14.87 -29.68 -17.52
N ALA A 479 14.57 -28.98 -18.61
CA ALA A 479 14.75 -29.49 -19.96
C ALA A 479 16.24 -29.59 -20.34
N PHE A 480 16.57 -30.47 -21.29
CA PHE A 480 17.93 -30.66 -21.80
C PHE A 480 18.61 -29.34 -22.22
N GLY A 481 19.87 -29.16 -21.80
CA GLY A 481 20.67 -27.97 -22.07
C GLY A 481 20.47 -26.81 -21.08
N LEU A 482 19.62 -26.99 -20.08
CA LEU A 482 19.56 -26.17 -18.88
C LEU A 482 20.39 -26.84 -17.76
N ALA A 483 20.59 -26.13 -16.65
CA ALA A 483 21.23 -26.67 -15.46
C ALA A 483 20.20 -26.75 -14.33
N ASP A 484 20.24 -27.83 -13.56
CA ASP A 484 19.60 -27.93 -12.26
C ASP A 484 20.68 -28.07 -11.19
N GLU A 485 20.75 -27.13 -10.26
CA GLU A 485 21.74 -27.07 -9.20
C GLU A 485 21.06 -27.09 -7.83
N VAL A 486 21.51 -27.99 -6.94
CA VAL A 486 21.06 -28.08 -5.56
C VAL A 486 22.27 -28.12 -4.63
N ARG A 487 22.37 -27.15 -3.74
CA ARG A 487 23.49 -26.93 -2.82
C ARG A 487 22.99 -26.89 -1.38
N LEU A 488 23.43 -27.85 -0.56
CA LEU A 488 23.12 -27.92 0.87
C LEU A 488 24.41 -27.73 1.67
N PHE A 489 24.58 -26.56 2.29
CA PHE A 489 25.81 -26.16 2.94
C PHE A 489 25.57 -25.86 4.43
N GLU A 490 26.45 -26.29 5.32
CA GLU A 490 26.50 -25.80 6.72
C GLU A 490 25.13 -25.80 7.42
N SER A 491 24.34 -26.85 7.21
CA SER A 491 22.94 -26.92 7.61
C SER A 491 22.63 -28.21 8.35
N GLU A 492 21.60 -28.18 9.18
CA GLU A 492 21.13 -29.30 9.99
C GLU A 492 19.71 -29.71 9.56
N PHE A 493 19.52 -31.00 9.30
CA PHE A 493 18.28 -31.58 8.78
C PHE A 493 17.81 -32.70 9.72
N TRP A 494 16.75 -32.44 10.51
CA TRP A 494 16.28 -33.38 11.54
C TRP A 494 15.34 -34.47 11.01
N ARG A 495 14.96 -34.37 9.74
CA ARG A 495 14.01 -35.26 9.07
C ARG A 495 14.50 -35.55 7.66
N ASN A 496 13.68 -36.28 6.91
CA ASN A 496 14.07 -36.77 5.60
C ASN A 496 14.41 -35.62 4.65
N VAL A 497 15.51 -35.80 3.92
CA VAL A 497 15.89 -34.96 2.79
C VAL A 497 15.61 -35.72 1.51
N SER A 498 14.83 -35.15 0.59
CA SER A 498 14.47 -35.74 -0.69
C SER A 498 14.71 -34.76 -1.82
N ILE A 499 15.70 -35.04 -2.67
CA ILE A 499 16.01 -34.30 -3.89
C ILE A 499 15.58 -35.13 -5.10
N LYS A 500 14.69 -34.59 -5.94
CA LYS A 500 14.14 -35.26 -7.12
C LYS A 500 14.25 -34.37 -8.36
N MET A 501 15.16 -34.68 -9.25
CA MET A 501 15.45 -33.92 -10.46
C MET A 501 14.93 -34.77 -11.62
N GLY A 502 13.69 -34.54 -12.04
CA GLY A 502 13.00 -35.41 -13.01
C GLY A 502 13.22 -35.03 -14.48
N GLY A 503 14.20 -34.15 -14.75
CA GLY A 503 14.43 -33.50 -16.03
C GLY A 503 15.20 -34.35 -17.04
N ASN A 504 15.64 -33.69 -18.13
CA ASN A 504 16.65 -34.22 -19.05
C ASN A 504 17.93 -33.35 -19.04
N ALA A 505 18.03 -32.43 -18.09
CA ALA A 505 19.17 -31.55 -17.89
C ALA A 505 20.29 -32.27 -17.14
N ASP A 506 21.52 -31.83 -17.33
CA ASP A 506 22.60 -32.23 -16.44
C ASP A 506 22.35 -31.63 -15.06
N SER A 507 22.36 -32.48 -14.04
CA SER A 507 22.04 -32.12 -12.65
C SER A 507 23.31 -32.04 -11.80
N TYR A 508 23.38 -31.04 -10.92
CA TYR A 508 24.44 -30.90 -9.93
C TYR A 508 23.86 -30.88 -8.52
N VAL A 509 24.22 -31.85 -7.70
CA VAL A 509 23.87 -31.90 -6.27
C VAL A 509 25.14 -31.83 -5.45
N GLU A 510 25.21 -30.86 -4.56
CA GLU A 510 26.33 -30.70 -3.66
C GLU A 510 25.87 -30.58 -2.20
N VAL A 511 26.48 -31.40 -1.35
CA VAL A 511 26.31 -31.37 0.10
C VAL A 511 27.66 -31.07 0.74
N ARG A 512 27.74 -30.04 1.58
CA ARG A 512 28.94 -29.72 2.35
C ARG A 512 28.59 -29.41 3.80
N ASN A 513 29.34 -30.00 4.73
CA ASN A 513 29.30 -29.64 6.15
C ASN A 513 27.87 -29.70 6.75
N GLY A 514 27.05 -30.67 6.32
CA GLY A 514 25.66 -30.79 6.79
C GLY A 514 25.45 -31.93 7.79
N ILE A 515 24.52 -31.76 8.74
CA ILE A 515 24.10 -32.83 9.66
C ILE A 515 22.74 -33.35 9.21
N PHE A 516 22.65 -34.65 8.96
CA PHE A 516 21.47 -35.34 8.44
C PHE A 516 21.05 -36.44 9.40
N ASP A 517 20.08 -36.16 10.27
CA ASP A 517 19.64 -37.09 11.33
C ASP A 517 18.81 -38.27 10.79
N TRP A 518 18.30 -38.15 9.56
CA TRP A 518 17.34 -39.07 8.94
C TRP A 518 17.72 -39.37 7.48
N ASP A 519 16.85 -40.10 6.79
CA ASP A 519 17.11 -40.60 5.45
C ASP A 519 17.35 -39.47 4.44
N VAL A 520 18.34 -39.66 3.57
CA VAL A 520 18.69 -38.78 2.46
C VAL A 520 18.43 -39.53 1.16
N TYR A 521 17.54 -38.99 0.33
CA TYR A 521 17.20 -39.53 -0.99
C TYR A 521 17.56 -38.51 -2.07
N VAL A 522 18.40 -38.91 -3.02
CA VAL A 522 18.76 -38.12 -4.20
C VAL A 522 18.40 -38.92 -5.45
N ASN A 523 17.68 -38.29 -6.38
CA ASN A 523 17.37 -38.82 -7.69
C ASN A 523 17.65 -37.72 -8.74
N THR A 524 18.62 -37.93 -9.62
CA THR A 524 19.09 -36.90 -10.56
C THR A 524 18.43 -36.97 -11.95
N GLY A 525 17.72 -38.07 -12.27
CA GLY A 525 16.85 -38.15 -13.44
C GLY A 525 17.55 -38.64 -14.70
N ASN A 526 17.46 -37.87 -15.80
CA ASN A 526 18.25 -38.13 -16.99
C ASN A 526 19.20 -36.95 -17.19
N GLY A 527 20.41 -37.19 -17.69
CA GLY A 527 21.45 -36.16 -17.82
C GLY A 527 22.81 -36.79 -17.64
N ASN A 528 23.90 -36.03 -17.77
CA ASN A 528 25.17 -36.44 -17.15
C ASN A 528 25.25 -35.73 -15.81
N ASP A 529 24.86 -36.44 -14.76
CA ASP A 529 24.62 -35.86 -13.46
C ASP A 529 25.85 -35.98 -12.57
N LEU A 530 25.97 -35.05 -11.62
CA LEU A 530 27.07 -34.99 -10.68
C LEU A 530 26.54 -34.79 -9.26
N VAL A 531 26.77 -35.78 -8.41
CA VAL A 531 26.45 -35.73 -6.98
C VAL A 531 27.74 -35.70 -6.16
N ARG A 532 27.90 -34.69 -5.30
CA ARG A 532 29.08 -34.50 -4.46
C ARG A 532 28.70 -34.34 -3.00
N PHE A 533 29.15 -35.26 -2.16
CA PHE A 533 29.13 -35.12 -0.72
C PHE A 533 30.55 -34.83 -0.26
N ASP A 534 30.79 -33.62 0.22
CA ASP A 534 32.12 -33.13 0.56
C ASP A 534 32.12 -32.41 1.92
N THR A 535 33.30 -31.96 2.31
CA THR A 535 33.53 -31.15 3.51
C THR A 535 34.35 -29.94 3.12
N ASP A 536 33.86 -28.73 3.41
CA ASP A 536 34.59 -27.51 3.07
C ASP A 536 35.73 -27.29 4.06
N ALA A 537 36.93 -27.33 3.52
CA ALA A 537 38.18 -27.07 4.19
C ALA A 537 38.23 -25.73 4.95
N SER A 538 37.54 -24.72 4.44
CA SER A 538 37.61 -23.36 4.97
C SER A 538 36.83 -23.15 6.26
N VAL A 539 35.98 -24.11 6.66
CA VAL A 539 35.14 -24.01 7.86
C VAL A 539 35.56 -25.07 8.89
N PRO A 540 36.34 -24.70 9.93
CA PRO A 540 36.88 -25.66 10.88
C PRO A 540 35.78 -26.33 11.71
N GLY A 541 35.81 -27.66 11.79
CA GLY A 541 35.07 -28.43 12.79
C GLY A 541 33.67 -28.90 12.38
N ILE A 542 33.25 -28.70 11.14
CA ILE A 542 32.01 -29.24 10.60
C ILE A 542 32.36 -30.21 9.48
N TYR A 543 31.89 -31.44 9.59
CA TYR A 543 31.92 -32.45 8.53
C TYR A 543 30.49 -32.87 8.23
N SER A 544 30.28 -33.43 7.05
CA SER A 544 28.96 -33.96 6.69
C SER A 544 28.70 -35.25 7.47
N TRP A 545 27.62 -35.27 8.25
CA TRP A 545 27.25 -36.36 9.15
C TRP A 545 25.90 -36.93 8.70
N PHE A 546 25.84 -38.23 8.42
CA PHE A 546 24.64 -38.92 7.93
C PHE A 546 24.23 -40.06 8.88
N ASP A 547 23.20 -39.83 9.70
CA ASP A 547 22.66 -40.82 10.65
C ASP A 547 21.58 -41.73 10.05
N GLY A 548 20.90 -41.28 9.00
CA GLY A 548 19.90 -42.06 8.28
C GLY A 548 20.44 -42.78 7.05
N TYR A 549 19.53 -43.47 6.35
CA TYR A 549 19.85 -44.18 5.12
C TYR A 549 20.06 -43.20 3.97
N VAL A 550 21.23 -43.28 3.33
CA VAL A 550 21.54 -42.50 2.13
C VAL A 550 21.24 -43.34 0.89
N THR A 551 20.39 -42.85 0.01
CA THR A 551 20.05 -43.47 -1.27
C THR A 551 20.27 -42.46 -2.40
N ILE A 552 21.15 -42.81 -3.34
CA ILE A 552 21.44 -42.04 -4.55
C ILE A 552 20.97 -42.85 -5.76
N SER A 553 20.11 -42.28 -6.59
CA SER A 553 19.67 -42.85 -7.88
C SER A 553 20.10 -41.89 -8.99
N LEU A 554 21.13 -42.26 -9.74
CA LEU A 554 21.73 -41.39 -10.75
C LEU A 554 20.89 -41.35 -12.05
N GLY A 555 20.27 -42.47 -12.42
CA GLY A 555 19.20 -42.46 -13.41
C GLY A 555 19.73 -42.77 -14.81
N ALA A 556 19.64 -41.86 -15.78
CA ALA A 556 20.06 -42.15 -17.16
C ALA A 556 21.07 -41.15 -17.71
N GLY A 557 22.26 -41.64 -18.03
CA GLY A 557 23.32 -40.92 -18.72
C GLY A 557 24.68 -41.38 -18.19
N ASN A 558 25.70 -40.53 -18.22
CA ASN A 558 26.99 -40.88 -17.63
C ASN A 558 27.16 -40.06 -16.36
N ASP A 559 26.86 -40.69 -15.23
CA ASP A 559 26.72 -39.97 -13.98
C ASP A 559 27.92 -40.19 -13.06
N GLU A 560 28.21 -39.20 -12.23
CA GLU A 560 29.31 -39.26 -11.26
C GLU A 560 28.81 -38.99 -9.84
N PHE A 561 29.14 -39.88 -8.92
CA PHE A 561 28.98 -39.66 -7.48
C PHE A 561 30.34 -39.57 -6.80
N TYR A 562 30.55 -38.54 -5.99
CA TYR A 562 31.74 -38.38 -5.14
C TYR A 562 31.33 -38.29 -3.68
N ALA A 563 31.85 -39.20 -2.85
CA ALA A 563 31.98 -39.01 -1.42
C ALA A 563 33.43 -38.58 -1.14
N GLY A 564 33.63 -37.26 -1.05
CA GLY A 564 34.91 -36.59 -0.85
C GLY A 564 35.67 -36.31 -2.13
N ASN A 565 36.10 -35.07 -2.36
CA ASN A 565 36.93 -34.73 -3.53
C ASN A 565 37.67 -33.37 -3.47
N SER A 566 37.34 -32.48 -2.54
CA SER A 566 37.96 -31.14 -2.49
C SER A 566 39.37 -31.15 -1.87
N ASP A 567 40.13 -30.08 -2.15
CA ASP A 567 41.54 -29.90 -1.81
C ASP A 567 41.85 -30.20 -0.33
N VAL A 568 42.32 -31.43 -0.11
CA VAL A 568 43.17 -31.96 0.97
C VAL A 568 43.30 -31.07 2.22
N ILE A 569 42.30 -31.11 3.11
CA ILE A 569 42.62 -31.02 4.54
C ILE A 569 42.81 -32.44 5.07
N GLU A 570 43.93 -32.66 5.75
CA GLU A 570 44.14 -33.89 6.50
C GLU A 570 43.07 -34.02 7.60
N PHE A 571 42.33 -35.14 7.59
CA PHE A 571 41.41 -35.62 8.63
C PHE A 571 39.95 -35.12 8.63
N VAL A 572 39.43 -34.58 7.52
CA VAL A 572 37.99 -34.24 7.41
C VAL A 572 37.38 -35.06 6.29
N GLY A 573 36.28 -35.79 6.55
CA GLY A 573 35.57 -36.60 5.56
C GLY A 573 34.10 -36.76 5.93
N ASN A 574 33.29 -37.43 5.10
CA ASN A 574 31.89 -37.68 5.43
C ASN A 574 31.76 -38.84 6.43
N ASP A 575 30.90 -38.72 7.43
CA ASP A 575 30.57 -39.79 8.37
C ASP A 575 29.20 -40.39 8.04
N PHE A 576 29.19 -41.60 7.50
CA PHE A 576 28.00 -42.39 7.24
C PHE A 576 27.77 -43.38 8.39
N ASN A 577 26.78 -43.12 9.23
CA ASN A 577 26.47 -43.96 10.40
C ASN A 577 25.39 -45.03 10.11
N TYR A 578 24.88 -45.06 8.87
CA TYR A 578 23.95 -46.07 8.38
C TYR A 578 24.33 -46.55 6.96
N TYR A 579 23.40 -47.17 6.24
CA TYR A 579 23.63 -47.65 4.87
C TYR A 579 23.76 -46.50 3.86
N VAL A 580 24.53 -46.75 2.80
CA VAL A 580 24.66 -45.87 1.63
C VAL A 580 24.51 -46.73 0.38
N ASP A 581 23.46 -46.48 -0.39
CA ASP A 581 23.20 -47.16 -1.66
C ASP A 581 23.32 -46.16 -2.82
N VAL A 582 24.03 -46.58 -3.87
CA VAL A 582 24.18 -45.81 -5.12
C VAL A 582 23.74 -46.68 -6.27
N TYR A 583 22.68 -46.26 -6.96
CA TYR A 583 22.12 -46.91 -8.13
C TYR A 583 22.51 -46.09 -9.37
N GLY A 584 23.36 -46.63 -10.25
CA GLY A 584 23.78 -45.95 -11.48
C GLY A 584 22.61 -45.75 -12.43
N GLY A 585 21.92 -46.83 -12.80
CA GLY A 585 20.79 -46.79 -13.72
C GLY A 585 21.22 -47.16 -15.13
N THR A 586 21.02 -46.30 -16.14
CA THR A 586 21.42 -46.59 -17.52
C THR A 586 22.51 -45.66 -18.01
N GLY A 587 23.67 -46.23 -18.36
CA GLY A 587 24.77 -45.54 -19.03
C GLY A 587 26.10 -45.90 -18.37
N PHE A 588 27.05 -44.97 -18.32
CA PHE A 588 28.36 -45.20 -17.68
C PHE A 588 28.47 -44.39 -16.39
N ASP A 589 28.09 -45.02 -15.29
CA ASP A 589 28.02 -44.36 -13.99
C ASP A 589 29.25 -44.71 -13.14
N THR A 590 29.79 -43.72 -12.43
CA THR A 590 30.95 -43.92 -11.56
C THR A 590 30.71 -43.39 -10.16
N ALA A 591 30.93 -44.24 -9.15
CA ALA A 591 30.87 -43.87 -7.74
C ALA A 591 32.28 -43.88 -7.13
N TYR A 592 32.74 -42.71 -6.69
CA TYR A 592 34.02 -42.49 -6.02
C TYR A 592 33.82 -42.33 -4.52
N PHE A 593 34.25 -43.32 -3.76
CA PHE A 593 34.39 -43.22 -2.31
C PHE A 593 35.85 -42.94 -1.99
N VAL A 594 36.23 -41.67 -1.90
CA VAL A 594 37.63 -41.30 -1.73
C VAL A 594 38.08 -41.71 -0.32
N ASN A 595 39.10 -42.57 -0.26
CA ASN A 595 39.78 -42.93 0.96
C ASN A 595 41.28 -42.76 0.74
N SER A 596 41.83 -41.68 1.28
CA SER A 596 43.26 -41.38 1.26
C SER A 596 43.77 -41.22 2.69
N ALA A 597 45.09 -41.21 2.87
CA ALA A 597 45.68 -40.96 4.19
C ALA A 597 45.25 -39.60 4.80
N ALA A 598 44.83 -38.65 3.94
CA ALA A 598 44.39 -37.32 4.33
C ALA A 598 42.85 -37.18 4.39
N TYR A 599 42.09 -38.07 3.75
CA TYR A 599 40.64 -37.95 3.65
C TYR A 599 40.01 -39.33 3.86
N ASN A 600 39.25 -39.50 4.93
CA ASN A 600 38.64 -40.79 5.24
C ASN A 600 37.15 -40.62 5.47
N ASN A 601 36.33 -41.09 4.52
CA ASN A 601 34.92 -41.27 4.77
C ASN A 601 34.75 -42.32 5.89
N GLY A 602 34.09 -41.94 6.97
CA GLY A 602 33.71 -42.81 8.06
C GLY A 602 32.49 -43.64 7.68
N PHE A 603 32.56 -44.94 7.96
CA PHE A 603 31.48 -45.87 7.79
C PHE A 603 31.29 -46.54 9.17
N ASN A 604 30.35 -46.02 9.98
CA ASN A 604 30.21 -46.38 11.41
C ASN A 604 28.95 -47.21 11.81
N GLY A 605 27.98 -47.41 10.91
CA GLY A 605 26.86 -48.34 11.05
C GLY A 605 27.18 -49.85 11.29
N PRO A 606 26.16 -50.65 11.61
CA PRO A 606 26.32 -52.05 12.03
C PRO A 606 26.83 -52.96 10.90
N LEU A 607 27.93 -53.66 11.17
CA LEU A 607 28.53 -54.67 10.28
C LEU A 607 27.55 -55.83 9.96
N PRO A 608 27.64 -56.45 8.76
CA PRO A 608 28.57 -56.16 7.68
C PRO A 608 28.13 -54.97 6.80
N TRP A 609 29.09 -54.15 6.40
CA TRP A 609 28.90 -53.18 5.32
C TRP A 609 28.77 -53.93 4.01
N TRP A 610 27.66 -53.72 3.31
CA TRP A 610 27.54 -54.07 1.91
C TRP A 610 27.55 -52.76 1.14
N SER A 611 28.64 -52.49 0.43
CA SER A 611 28.58 -51.61 -0.73
C SER A 611 28.29 -52.50 -1.93
N SER A 612 27.08 -52.39 -2.48
CA SER A 612 26.78 -52.91 -3.82
C SER A 612 26.78 -51.73 -4.77
N ILE A 613 27.82 -51.64 -5.59
CA ILE A 613 27.79 -50.81 -6.79
C ILE A 613 27.20 -51.73 -7.86
N GLU A 614 25.92 -51.50 -8.21
CA GLU A 614 25.34 -52.11 -9.41
C GLU A 614 25.95 -51.36 -10.61
N ASP A 615 26.84 -52.06 -11.33
CA ASP A 615 27.69 -51.60 -12.44
C ASP A 615 29.02 -50.92 -12.06
N VAL A 616 30.09 -51.74 -12.00
CA VAL A 616 31.49 -51.30 -11.97
C VAL A 616 32.08 -51.59 -13.36
N ALA A 617 32.47 -50.55 -14.09
CA ALA A 617 33.28 -50.69 -15.31
C ALA A 617 34.74 -50.31 -15.03
#